data_AF-A0A258YB05-F1
#
_entry.id   AF-A0A258YB05-F1
#
_cell.length_a   1.000
_cell.length_b   1.000
_cell.length_c   1.000
_cell.angle_alpha   90.00
_cell.angle_beta   90.00
_cell.angle_gamma   90.00
#
_symmetry.space_group_name_H-M   'P 1'
#
loop_
_entity.id
_entity.type
_entity.pdbx_description
1 polymer ?
#
loop_
_entity_poly.entity_id
_entity_poly.type
_entity_poly.pdbx_seq_one_letter_code
_entity_poly.pdbx_strand_id
1 'polypeptide(L)' 'MMKERIVRAVAGSMVLISIVLAFNVNIQWLWLGVFVGVNLLQSSFTKFCPLELILKQFKIK' A
#
# COMPACT_ATOMS: atom_id res chain seq x y z
N MET A 1 -6.72 -14.89 -2.18
CA MET A 1 -5.73 -15.53 -3.09
C MET A 1 -5.11 -14.57 -4.12
N MET A 2 -5.75 -14.19 -5.24
CA MET A 2 -5.10 -13.28 -6.23
C MET A 2 -5.08 -11.81 -5.78
N LYS A 3 -6.16 -11.33 -5.15
CA LYS A 3 -6.28 -9.95 -4.65
C LYS A 3 -5.22 -9.61 -3.62
N GLU A 4 -4.98 -10.50 -2.66
CA GLU A 4 -3.94 -10.31 -1.63
C GLU A 4 -2.52 -10.25 -2.20
N ARG A 5 -2.22 -10.99 -3.28
CA ARG A 5 -0.92 -10.91 -3.95
C ARG A 5 -0.73 -9.57 -4.66
N ILE A 6 -1.76 -9.10 -5.36
CA ILE A 6 -1.74 -7.78 -6.01
C ILE A 6 -1.61 -6.68 -4.96
N VAL A 7 -2.38 -6.76 -3.87
CA VAL A 7 -2.33 -5.80 -2.77
C VAL A 7 -0.93 -5.73 -2.17
N ARG A 8 -0.29 -6.88 -1.89
CA ARG A 8 1.09 -6.91 -1.37
C ARG A 8 2.12 -6.37 -2.37
N ALA A 9 1.97 -6.67 -3.66
CA ALA A 9 2.86 -6.16 -4.70
C ALA A 9 2.75 -4.63 -4.87
N VAL A 10 1.52 -4.11 -4.93
CA VAL A 10 1.26 -2.67 -5.05
C VAL A 10 1.75 -1.95 -3.79
N ALA A 11 1.39 -2.44 -2.61
CA ALA A 11 1.88 -1.94 -1.33
C ALA A 11 3.41 -1.84 -1.27
N GLY A 12 4.11 -2.94 -1.61
CA GLY A 12 5.58 -2.97 -1.61
C GLY A 12 6.18 -1.99 -2.60
N SER A 13 5.62 -1.88 -3.81
CA SER A 13 6.07 -0.91 -4.81
C SER A 13 5.89 0.53 -4.33
N MET A 14 4.79 0.84 -3.65
CA MET A 14 4.51 2.19 -3.13
C MET A 14 5.48 2.58 -2.01
N VAL A 15 5.85 1.63 -1.14
CA VAL A 15 6.87 1.85 -0.09
C VAL A 15 8.25 2.08 -0.72
N LEU A 16 8.65 1.29 -1.71
CA LEU A 16 9.93 1.48 -2.41
C LEU A 16 10.00 2.85 -3.10
N ILE A 17 8.93 3.26 -3.79
CA ILE A 17 8.83 4.60 -4.41
C ILE A 17 8.96 5.69 -3.34
N SER A 18 8.30 5.52 -2.19
CA SER A 18 8.38 6.46 -1.07
C SER A 18 9.81 6.64 -0.57
N ILE A 19 10.57 5.55 -0.47
CA ILE A 19 11.97 5.57 -0.02
C ILE A 19 12.86 6.25 -1.08
N VAL A 20 12.70 5.91 -2.36
CA VAL A 20 13.47 6.53 -3.45
C VAL A 20 13.25 8.04 -3.51
N LEU A 21 12.00 8.49 -3.32
CA LEU A 21 11.67 9.92 -3.24
C LEU A 21 12.18 10.58 -1.96
N ALA A 22 12.25 9.83 -0.85
CA ALA A 22 12.82 10.35 0.39
C ALA A 22 14.30 10.72 0.24
N PHE A 23 15.06 9.91 -0.51
CA PHE A 23 16.47 10.19 -0.79
C PHE A 23 16.68 11.24 -1.91
N ASN A 24 15.84 11.27 -2.94
CA ASN A 24 16.03 12.18 -4.09
C ASN A 24 15.39 13.56 -3.92
N VAL A 25 14.30 13.68 -3.16
CA VAL A 25 13.52 14.92 -3.06
C VAL A 25 13.57 15.48 -1.64
N ASN A 26 13.02 14.76 -0.67
CA ASN A 26 12.96 15.21 0.73
C ASN A 26 12.57 14.04 1.65
N ILE A 27 13.25 13.91 2.79
CA ILE A 27 12.99 12.87 3.82
C ILE A 27 11.52 12.77 4.25
N GLN A 28 10.74 13.86 4.14
CA GLN A 28 9.32 13.88 4.45
C GLN A 28 8.49 12.88 3.63
N TRP A 29 8.99 12.40 2.49
CA TRP A 29 8.35 11.32 1.73
C TRP A 29 8.28 9.98 2.48
N LEU A 30 9.03 9.80 3.56
CA LEU A 30 8.85 8.64 4.45
C LEU A 30 7.45 8.59 5.08
N TRP A 31 6.79 9.74 5.29
CA TRP A 31 5.41 9.78 5.81
C TRP A 31 4.42 9.07 4.89
N LEU A 32 4.65 9.08 3.58
CA LEU A 32 3.83 8.35 2.62
C LEU A 32 3.99 6.84 2.81
N GLY A 33 5.21 6.36 3.00
CA GLY A 33 5.51 4.96 3.32
C GLY A 33 4.92 4.52 4.65
N VAL A 34 4.99 5.39 5.68
CA VAL A 34 4.36 5.16 6.99
C VAL A 34 2.85 5.09 6.86
N PHE A 35 2.22 6.00 6.11
CA PHE A 35 0.78 5.98 5.86
C PHE A 35 0.34 4.68 5.20
N VAL A 36 1.04 4.25 4.14
CA VAL A 36 0.76 2.98 3.45
C VAL A 36 0.95 1.79 4.40
N GLY A 37 2.03 1.79 5.18
CA GLY A 37 2.34 0.76 6.17
C GLY A 37 1.28 0.63 7.27
N VAL A 38 0.81 1.75 7.83
CA VAL A 38 -0.25 1.77 8.84
C VAL A 38 -1.56 1.22 8.28
N ASN A 39 -1.92 1.58 7.05
CA ASN A 39 -3.12 1.04 6.39
C ASN A 39 -3.03 -0.48 6.15
N LEU A 40 -1.86 -0.99 5.75
CA LEU A 40 -1.61 -2.43 5.62
C LEU A 40 -1.66 -3.17 6.95
N LEU A 41 -1.07 -2.57 7.98
CA LEU A 41 -1.05 -3.13 9.32
C LEU A 41 -2.48 -3.19 9.87
N GLN A 42 -3.24 -2.10 9.78
CA GLN A 42 -4.66 -2.07 10.11
C GLN A 42 -5.46 -3.14 9.33
N SER A 43 -5.22 -3.26 8.01
CA SER A 43 -5.87 -4.27 7.17
C SER A 43 -5.57 -5.71 7.60
N SER A 44 -4.40 -5.97 8.17
CA SER A 44 -4.02 -7.31 8.64
C SER A 44 -4.82 -7.72 9.88
N PHE A 45 -5.24 -6.75 10.71
CA PHE A 45 -6.05 -6.98 11.91
C PHE A 45 -7.56 -6.89 11.66
N THR A 46 -8.01 -5.96 10.82
CA THR A 46 -9.46 -5.70 10.60
C THR A 46 -10.01 -6.32 9.33
N LYS A 47 -9.18 -6.93 8.47
CA LYS A 47 -9.53 -7.37 7.10
C LYS A 47 -10.16 -6.28 6.23
N PHE A 48 -10.07 -5.02 6.65
CA PHE A 48 -10.62 -3.86 5.96
C PHE A 48 -9.48 -3.23 5.16
N CYS A 49 -9.22 -3.74 3.96
CA CYS A 49 -8.24 -3.16 3.06
C CYS A 49 -8.96 -2.20 2.08
N PRO A 50 -8.72 -0.88 2.11
CA PRO A 50 -9.27 0.03 1.11
C PRO A 50 -8.84 -0.36 -0.31
N LEU A 51 -7.66 -0.96 -0.46
CA LEU A 51 -7.19 -1.48 -1.74
C LEU A 51 -7.99 -2.69 -2.22
N GLU A 52 -8.43 -3.56 -1.32
CA GLU A 52 -9.32 -4.67 -1.67
C GLU A 52 -10.72 -4.19 -2.05
N LEU A 53 -11.21 -3.10 -1.42
CA LEU A 53 -12.42 -2.38 -1.82
C LEU A 53 -12.30 -1.80 -3.23
N ILE A 54 -11.18 -1.15 -3.56
CA ILE A 54 -10.89 -0.64 -4.91
C ILE A 54 -10.84 -1.78 -5.93
N LEU A 55 -10.14 -2.88 -5.62
CA LEU A 55 -10.10 -4.09 -6.48
C LEU A 55 -11.48 -4.74 -6.63
N LYS A 56 -12.35 -4.68 -5.60
CA LYS A 56 -13.76 -5.11 -5.67
C LYS A 56 -14.58 -4.19 -6.58
N GLN A 57 -14.36 -2.88 -6.51
CA GLN A 57 -15.01 -1.87 -7.36
C GLN A 57 -14.57 -1.98 -8.82
N PHE A 58 -13.29 -2.25 -9.08
CA PHE A 58 -12.75 -2.46 -10.43
C PHE A 58 -13.11 -3.83 -11.04
N LYS A 59 -13.91 -4.66 -10.34
CA LYS A 59 -14.41 -5.95 -10.84
C LYS A 59 -13.31 -6.92 -11.35
N ILE A 60 -12.08 -6.74 -10.90
CA ILE A 60 -10.98 -7.66 -11.20
C ILE A 60 -11.24 -8.93 -10.40
N LYS A 61 -11.63 -10.00 -11.10
CA LYS A 61 -12.06 -11.27 -10.52
C LYS A 61 -10.88 -12.06 -9.97
#